data_AF-B5ZBU6-F1
#
_entry.id   AF-B5ZBU6-F1
#
_cell.length_a   1.000
_cell.length_b   1.000
_cell.length_c   1.000
_cell.angle_alpha   90.00
_cell.angle_beta   90.00
_cell.angle_gamma   90.00
#
_symmetry.space_group_name_H-M   'P 1'
#
loop_
_entity.id
_entity.type
_entity.pdbx_description
1 polymer ?
#
loop_
_entity_poly.entity_id
_entity_poly.type
_entity_poly.pdbx_seq_one_letter_code
_entity_poly.pdbx_strand_id
1 'polypeptide(L)'
;MGTSKSGRYLSTVGSGTKVSEFCFVHVNEGKFVNANDKNKIRLHTGGHGQANIELLKRLRIGYEINLIFENGVRVGNVENHKNNCKSKNNGQTWLPKSWTDKTILKAGEYVSKLKKNINAPDGKIVYGTYRNVRIGLIKRDNKIVSFFPDSKQNSKIKWMDEEKYNGPLKIEKKEDE
;
A
#
# COMPACT_ATOMS: atom_id res chain seq x y z
N MET A 1 -7.00 16.08 -21.87
CA MET A 1 -7.24 15.95 -20.41
C MET A 1 -8.55 15.20 -20.22
N GLY A 2 -8.60 14.16 -19.39
CA GLY A 2 -9.84 13.42 -19.09
C GLY A 2 -10.51 13.95 -17.83
N THR A 3 -11.84 14.07 -17.85
CA THR A 3 -12.66 14.42 -16.68
C THR A 3 -13.20 13.14 -16.04
N SER A 4 -13.17 13.04 -14.70
CA SER A 4 -13.91 11.96 -14.02
C SER A 4 -15.41 12.27 -13.99
N LYS A 5 -16.23 11.28 -13.61
CA LYS A 5 -17.70 11.40 -13.43
C LYS A 5 -18.15 12.56 -12.51
N SER A 6 -17.22 13.17 -11.76
CA SER A 6 -17.46 14.31 -10.86
C SER A 6 -17.09 15.68 -11.45
N GLY A 7 -16.69 15.76 -12.73
CA GLY A 7 -16.26 17.02 -13.36
C GLY A 7 -14.88 17.51 -12.89
N ARG A 8 -14.13 16.72 -12.11
CA ARG A 8 -12.75 17.06 -11.72
C ARG A 8 -11.79 16.86 -12.88
N TYR A 9 -10.99 17.89 -13.17
CA TYR A 9 -9.80 17.79 -14.01
C TYR A 9 -8.83 16.78 -13.40
N LEU A 10 -8.60 15.66 -14.09
CA LEU A 10 -7.69 14.61 -13.64
C LEU A 10 -6.24 15.10 -13.84
N SER A 11 -5.52 15.31 -12.74
CA SER A 11 -4.06 15.52 -12.79
C SER A 11 -3.38 14.19 -13.09
N THR A 12 -3.00 13.97 -14.34
CA THR A 12 -2.26 12.78 -14.78
C THR A 12 -0.77 12.86 -14.41
N VAL A 13 -0.25 14.06 -14.12
CA VAL A 13 1.19 14.31 -14.01
C VAL A 13 1.68 14.39 -12.55
N GLY A 14 0.83 14.82 -11.60
CA GLY A 14 1.20 14.95 -10.18
C GLY A 14 2.39 15.89 -9.91
N SER A 15 2.90 15.87 -8.68
CA SER A 15 4.15 16.55 -8.30
C SER A 15 4.83 15.85 -7.13
N GLY A 16 5.96 16.38 -6.68
CA GLY A 16 6.70 15.84 -5.53
C GLY A 16 5.96 16.00 -4.20
N THR A 17 4.86 16.75 -4.19
CA THR A 17 4.04 17.04 -3.01
C THR A 17 2.55 16.77 -3.21
N LYS A 18 2.13 16.46 -4.44
CA LYS A 18 0.73 16.21 -4.81
C LYS A 18 0.60 14.88 -5.53
N VAL A 19 -0.24 14.01 -5.00
CA VAL A 19 -0.49 12.69 -5.58
C VAL A 19 -1.26 12.86 -6.90
N SER A 20 -0.77 12.26 -7.98
CA SER A 20 -1.50 12.19 -9.25
C SER A 20 -2.62 11.16 -9.17
N GLU A 21 -3.62 11.28 -10.06
CA GLU A 21 -4.67 10.26 -10.15
C GLU A 21 -4.08 8.89 -10.51
N PHE A 22 -3.08 8.85 -11.38
CA PHE A 22 -2.39 7.61 -11.75
C PHE A 22 -1.73 6.95 -10.53
N CYS A 23 -1.02 7.74 -9.71
CA CYS A 23 -0.44 7.23 -8.47
C CYS A 23 -1.53 6.77 -7.50
N PHE A 24 -2.62 7.52 -7.37
CA PHE A 24 -3.73 7.17 -6.49
C PHE A 24 -4.38 5.83 -6.89
N VAL A 25 -4.74 5.65 -8.16
CA VAL A 25 -5.30 4.37 -8.68
C VAL A 25 -4.30 3.24 -8.48
N HIS A 26 -3.02 3.46 -8.79
CA HIS A 26 -1.97 2.47 -8.55
C HIS A 26 -1.89 2.05 -7.07
N VAL A 27 -1.99 2.99 -6.14
CA VAL A 27 -1.95 2.71 -4.70
C VAL A 27 -3.25 2.09 -4.20
N ASN A 28 -4.42 2.57 -4.62
CA ASN A 28 -5.70 2.13 -4.10
C ASN A 28 -6.13 0.78 -4.68
N GLU A 29 -6.02 0.63 -6.01
CA GLU A 29 -6.51 -0.52 -6.77
C GLU A 29 -5.38 -1.48 -7.19
N GLY A 30 -4.22 -0.94 -7.56
CA GLY A 30 -3.10 -1.72 -8.09
C GLY A 30 -3.10 -1.85 -9.61
N LYS A 31 -2.00 -2.37 -10.15
CA LYS A 31 -1.85 -2.69 -11.57
C LYS A 31 -1.97 -4.19 -11.77
N PHE A 32 -2.93 -4.61 -12.59
CA PHE A 32 -3.12 -6.00 -12.98
C PHE A 32 -2.53 -6.25 -14.38
N VAL A 33 -2.05 -7.46 -14.61
CA VAL A 33 -1.50 -7.92 -15.91
C VAL A 33 -1.94 -9.36 -16.17
N ASN A 34 -1.90 -9.78 -17.44
CA ASN A 34 -2.07 -11.18 -17.77
C ASN A 34 -0.95 -12.01 -17.13
N ALA A 35 -1.34 -13.14 -16.54
CA ALA A 35 -0.41 -14.19 -16.18
C ALA A 35 0.12 -14.86 -17.45
N ASN A 36 1.26 -15.55 -17.34
CA ASN A 36 1.85 -16.25 -18.48
C ASN A 36 0.92 -17.37 -19.00
N ASP A 37 0.02 -17.88 -18.15
CA ASP A 37 -1.11 -18.72 -18.56
C ASP A 37 -2.24 -17.83 -19.10
N LYS A 38 -2.54 -18.01 -20.39
CA LYS A 38 -3.30 -17.09 -21.26
C LYS A 38 -4.70 -16.66 -20.81
N ASN A 39 -5.23 -17.12 -19.68
CA ASN A 39 -6.58 -16.78 -19.21
C ASN A 39 -6.66 -16.36 -17.73
N LYS A 40 -5.53 -16.09 -17.06
CA LYS A 40 -5.52 -15.66 -15.65
C LYS A 40 -4.98 -14.23 -15.55
N ILE A 41 -5.66 -13.39 -14.77
CA ILE A 41 -5.18 -12.05 -14.42
C ILE A 41 -4.47 -12.14 -13.06
N ARG A 42 -3.38 -11.38 -12.88
CA ARG A 42 -2.67 -11.29 -11.60
C ARG A 42 -2.31 -9.87 -11.22
N LEU A 43 -2.19 -9.62 -9.91
CA LEU A 43 -1.67 -8.36 -9.39
C LEU A 43 -0.16 -8.26 -9.66
N HIS A 44 0.27 -7.13 -10.21
CA HIS A 44 1.67 -6.86 -10.54
C HIS A 44 2.32 -5.95 -9.50
N THR A 45 1.73 -4.77 -9.27
CA THR A 45 2.28 -3.74 -8.38
C THR A 45 1.16 -2.92 -7.73
N GLY A 46 1.45 -2.27 -6.59
CA GLY A 46 0.49 -1.42 -5.88
C GLY A 46 -0.60 -2.22 -5.16
N GLY A 47 -1.81 -1.66 -5.10
CA GLY A 47 -2.99 -2.34 -4.55
C GLY A 47 -2.98 -2.43 -3.02
N HIS A 48 -2.73 -1.31 -2.37
CA HIS A 48 -2.66 -1.16 -0.92
C HIS A 48 -3.96 -0.64 -0.30
N GLY A 49 -4.93 -0.21 -1.12
CA GLY A 49 -6.22 0.27 -0.64
C GLY A 49 -7.24 -0.83 -0.39
N GLN A 50 -8.39 -0.44 0.16
CA GLN A 50 -9.54 -1.35 0.30
C GLN A 50 -10.14 -1.70 -1.08
N ALA A 51 -10.06 -0.79 -2.06
CA ALA A 51 -10.51 -1.04 -3.43
C ALA A 51 -9.77 -2.22 -4.08
N ASN A 52 -8.48 -2.42 -3.78
CA ASN A 52 -7.75 -3.60 -4.25
C ASN A 52 -8.38 -4.91 -3.76
N ILE A 53 -8.72 -5.01 -2.47
CA ILE A 53 -9.37 -6.21 -1.91
C ILE A 53 -10.71 -6.48 -2.63
N GLU A 54 -11.47 -5.43 -2.94
CA GLU A 54 -12.74 -5.55 -3.66
C GLU A 54 -12.55 -6.01 -5.11
N LEU A 55 -11.50 -5.52 -5.78
CA LEU A 55 -11.11 -5.98 -7.11
C LEU A 55 -10.64 -7.43 -7.10
N LEU A 56 -9.83 -7.85 -6.12
CA LEU A 56 -9.38 -9.23 -5.98
C LEU A 56 -10.57 -10.19 -5.84
N LYS A 57 -11.57 -9.83 -5.00
CA LYS A 57 -12.83 -10.59 -4.89
C LYS A 57 -13.58 -10.68 -6.21
N ARG A 58 -13.74 -9.55 -6.91
CA ARG A 58 -14.44 -9.49 -8.20
C ARG A 58 -13.76 -10.35 -9.27
N LEU A 59 -12.43 -10.32 -9.29
CA LEU A 59 -11.60 -11.08 -10.21
C LEU A 59 -11.38 -12.53 -9.77
N ARG A 60 -11.94 -12.95 -8.62
CA ARG A 60 -11.76 -14.28 -8.02
C ARG A 60 -10.29 -14.65 -7.84
N ILE A 61 -9.47 -13.67 -7.46
CA ILE A 61 -8.07 -13.86 -7.09
C ILE A 61 -8.03 -14.00 -5.56
N GLY A 62 -7.49 -15.12 -5.07
CA GLY A 62 -7.32 -15.36 -3.65
C GLY A 62 -6.44 -14.30 -2.97
N TYR A 63 -6.75 -13.98 -1.72
CA TYR A 63 -5.91 -13.16 -0.88
C TYR A 63 -6.08 -13.58 0.57
N GLU A 64 -5.06 -13.35 1.37
CA GLU A 64 -5.05 -13.66 2.79
C GLU A 64 -4.56 -12.43 3.54
N ILE A 65 -5.24 -12.10 4.64
CA ILE A 65 -4.75 -11.15 5.63
C ILE A 65 -4.33 -12.02 6.80
N ASN A 66 -3.04 -12.03 7.13
CA ASN A 66 -2.46 -12.87 8.18
C ASN A 66 -2.12 -12.06 9.43
N LEU A 67 -2.03 -10.73 9.32
CA LEU A 67 -1.73 -9.86 10.44
C LEU A 67 -2.47 -8.52 10.32
N ILE A 68 -2.95 -8.02 11.45
CA ILE A 68 -3.58 -6.70 11.58
C ILE A 68 -2.97 -5.97 12.78
N PHE A 69 -2.42 -4.80 12.54
CA PHE A 69 -1.95 -3.89 13.58
C PHE A 69 -3.11 -3.14 14.24
N GLU A 70 -2.93 -2.67 15.48
CA GLU A 70 -3.92 -1.84 16.19
C GLU A 70 -4.32 -0.58 15.43
N ASN A 71 -3.39 0.02 14.69
CA ASN A 71 -3.66 1.17 13.83
C ASN A 71 -4.44 0.82 12.54
N GLY A 72 -4.78 -0.46 12.35
CA GLY A 72 -5.60 -0.99 11.27
C GLY A 72 -4.84 -1.41 10.02
N VAL A 73 -3.50 -1.25 9.96
CA VAL A 73 -2.71 -1.77 8.83
C VAL A 73 -2.82 -3.29 8.79
N ARG A 74 -2.99 -3.82 7.58
CA ARG A 74 -3.17 -5.25 7.32
C ARG A 74 -1.99 -5.77 6.51
N VAL A 75 -1.54 -6.97 6.80
CA VAL A 75 -0.40 -7.61 6.13
C VAL A 75 -0.79 -9.04 5.74
N GLY A 76 -0.34 -9.49 4.59
CA GLY A 76 -0.63 -10.83 4.08
C GLY A 76 -0.19 -11.04 2.65
N ASN A 77 -0.97 -11.82 1.90
CA ASN A 77 -0.60 -12.37 0.61
C ASN A 77 -1.70 -12.17 -0.44
N VAL A 78 -1.30 -12.13 -1.72
CA VAL A 78 -2.22 -12.19 -2.87
C VAL A 78 -1.82 -13.37 -3.75
N GLU A 79 -2.76 -14.27 -4.01
CA GLU A 79 -2.54 -15.45 -4.84
C GLU A 79 -2.02 -15.06 -6.22
N ASN A 80 -1.01 -15.79 -6.71
CA ASN A 80 -0.41 -15.58 -8.04
C ASN A 80 0.13 -14.15 -8.26
N HIS A 81 0.44 -13.40 -7.19
CA HIS A 81 1.06 -12.08 -7.32
C HIS A 81 2.37 -12.19 -8.11
N LYS A 82 2.62 -11.27 -9.06
CA LYS A 82 3.81 -11.34 -9.94
C LYS A 82 5.14 -11.32 -9.18
N ASN A 83 5.18 -10.64 -8.04
CA ASN A 83 6.27 -10.76 -7.07
C ASN A 83 5.97 -11.89 -6.06
N ASN A 84 6.81 -12.92 -6.03
CA ASN A 84 6.67 -14.10 -5.17
C ASN A 84 6.61 -13.78 -3.67
N CYS A 85 7.36 -12.78 -3.18
CA CYS A 85 7.32 -12.41 -1.75
C CYS A 85 5.93 -11.94 -1.33
N LYS A 86 5.21 -11.28 -2.24
CA LYS A 86 3.83 -10.81 -2.02
C LYS A 86 2.78 -11.90 -2.24
N SER A 87 3.18 -13.02 -2.83
CA SER A 87 2.30 -14.17 -3.03
C SER A 87 2.30 -15.13 -1.86
N LYS A 88 3.39 -15.22 -1.08
CA LYS A 88 3.54 -16.24 -0.04
C LYS A 88 4.08 -15.74 1.29
N ASN A 89 4.83 -14.63 1.34
CA ASN A 89 5.67 -14.27 2.49
C ASN A 89 5.24 -12.98 3.20
N ASN A 90 3.94 -12.75 3.37
CA ASN A 90 3.39 -11.56 4.02
C ASN A 90 3.89 -10.24 3.39
N GLY A 91 4.19 -10.28 2.09
CA GLY A 91 4.79 -9.16 1.38
C GLY A 91 3.80 -8.09 0.91
N GLN A 92 2.49 -8.39 0.93
CA GLN A 92 1.47 -7.41 0.59
C GLN A 92 0.92 -6.75 1.85
N THR A 93 0.80 -5.43 1.81
CA THR A 93 0.25 -4.63 2.89
C THR A 93 -0.95 -3.85 2.39
N TRP A 94 -1.94 -3.64 3.27
CA TRP A 94 -3.10 -2.82 2.98
C TRP A 94 -3.31 -1.78 4.07
N LEU A 95 -3.76 -0.60 3.66
CA LEU A 95 -4.13 0.49 4.54
C LEU A 95 -5.34 0.09 5.38
N PRO A 96 -5.60 0.79 6.50
CA PRO A 96 -6.77 0.52 7.30
C PRO A 96 -8.04 0.54 6.46
N LYS A 97 -8.90 -0.47 6.67
CA LYS A 97 -10.15 -0.62 5.90
C LYS A 97 -11.05 0.63 6.00
N SER A 98 -10.96 1.37 7.10
CA SER A 98 -11.72 2.60 7.35
C SER A 98 -11.20 3.83 6.60
N TRP A 99 -10.04 3.75 5.93
CA TRP A 99 -9.49 4.89 5.21
C TRP A 99 -10.24 5.13 3.90
N THR A 100 -10.80 6.33 3.78
CA THR A 100 -11.42 6.83 2.55
C THR A 100 -10.35 7.27 1.53
N ASP A 101 -10.72 7.38 0.26
CA ASP A 101 -9.87 7.92 -0.82
C ASP A 101 -9.20 9.25 -0.43
N LYS A 102 -9.98 10.17 0.15
CA LYS A 102 -9.49 11.45 0.66
C LYS A 102 -8.42 11.28 1.74
N THR A 103 -8.56 10.28 2.60
CA THR A 103 -7.59 9.98 3.66
C THR A 103 -6.30 9.41 3.06
N ILE A 104 -6.41 8.49 2.10
CA ILE A 104 -5.27 7.88 1.38
C ILE A 104 -4.47 8.96 0.64
N LEU A 105 -5.14 9.82 -0.13
CA LEU A 105 -4.51 10.94 -0.84
C LEU A 105 -3.75 11.87 0.12
N LYS A 106 -4.42 12.32 1.20
CA LYS A 106 -3.79 13.18 2.21
C LYS A 106 -2.58 12.52 2.85
N ALA A 107 -2.60 11.20 3.05
CA ALA A 107 -1.49 10.48 3.65
C ALA A 107 -0.23 10.54 2.77
N GLY A 108 -0.36 10.25 1.47
CA GLY A 108 0.74 10.36 0.51
C GLY A 108 1.29 11.79 0.42
N GLU A 109 0.40 12.78 0.29
CA GLU A 109 0.79 14.19 0.26
C GLU A 109 1.47 14.65 1.56
N TYR A 110 0.94 14.26 2.72
CA TYR A 110 1.53 14.61 4.01
C TYR A 110 2.96 14.08 4.13
N VAL A 111 3.17 12.79 3.85
CA VAL A 111 4.49 12.16 3.93
C VAL A 111 5.48 12.79 2.96
N SER A 112 5.02 13.17 1.77
CA SER A 112 5.86 13.79 0.74
C SER A 112 6.34 15.21 1.10
N LYS A 113 5.56 15.94 1.92
CA LYS A 113 5.82 17.33 2.36
C LYS A 113 6.67 17.42 3.63
N LEU A 114 6.95 16.30 4.31
CA LEU A 114 7.84 16.28 5.47
C LEU A 114 9.22 16.81 5.06
N LYS A 115 9.83 17.70 5.85
CA LYS A 115 11.14 18.34 5.54
C LYS A 115 12.19 17.32 5.07
N LYS A 116 12.31 16.19 5.77
CA LYS A 116 13.23 15.09 5.44
C LYS A 116 12.93 14.34 4.12
N ASN A 117 11.73 14.49 3.57
CA ASN A 117 11.24 13.78 2.38
C ASN A 117 11.04 14.70 1.17
N ILE A 118 11.20 16.03 1.32
CA ILE A 118 11.03 16.99 0.21
C ILE A 118 12.00 16.62 -0.92
N ASN A 119 13.28 16.44 -0.60
CA ASN A 119 14.36 16.09 -1.52
C ASN A 119 14.66 14.57 -1.53
N ALA A 120 13.62 13.74 -1.40
CA ALA A 120 13.78 12.29 -1.43
C ALA A 120 14.49 11.85 -2.72
N PRO A 121 15.57 11.04 -2.65
CA PRO A 121 16.24 10.52 -3.83
C PRO A 121 15.32 9.65 -4.67
N ASP A 122 15.52 9.69 -5.98
CA ASP A 122 14.72 8.93 -6.94
C ASP A 122 14.78 7.42 -6.69
N GLY A 123 13.61 6.78 -6.71
CA GLY A 123 13.44 5.35 -6.50
C GLY A 123 13.68 4.85 -5.07
N LYS A 124 14.13 5.71 -4.14
CA LYS A 124 14.32 5.32 -2.74
C LYS A 124 13.03 5.47 -1.95
N ILE A 125 12.82 4.55 -1.01
CA ILE A 125 11.69 4.62 -0.08
C ILE A 125 12.05 5.59 1.03
N VAL A 126 11.24 6.63 1.19
CA VAL A 126 11.25 7.51 2.36
C VAL A 126 10.02 7.26 3.21
N TYR A 127 10.10 7.56 4.50
CA TYR A 127 9.05 7.21 5.45
C TYR A 127 8.48 8.41 6.19
N GLY A 128 7.21 8.33 6.54
CA GLY A 128 6.53 9.24 7.44
C GLY A 128 5.36 8.55 8.13
N THR A 129 4.86 9.15 9.21
CA THR A 129 3.71 8.61 9.95
C THR A 129 2.53 9.55 9.78
N TYR A 130 1.40 9.03 9.32
CA TYR A 130 0.15 9.78 9.17
C TYR A 130 -0.97 9.01 9.85
N ARG A 131 -1.69 9.66 10.80
CA ARG A 131 -2.74 9.02 11.61
C ARG A 131 -2.29 7.68 12.21
N ASN A 132 -1.11 7.69 12.85
CA ASN A 132 -0.46 6.52 13.47
C ASN A 132 -0.09 5.37 12.52
N VAL A 133 -0.21 5.56 11.20
CA VAL A 133 0.24 4.60 10.20
C VAL A 133 1.58 5.05 9.62
N ARG A 134 2.60 4.22 9.74
CA ARG A 134 3.90 4.38 9.08
C ARG A 134 3.75 4.04 7.59
N ILE A 135 4.08 4.99 6.74
CA ILE A 135 3.91 4.93 5.29
C ILE A 135 5.27 5.06 4.62
N GLY A 136 5.58 4.13 3.73
CA GLY A 136 6.66 4.26 2.76
C GLY A 136 6.17 5.00 1.52
N LEU A 137 6.99 5.90 0.98
CA LEU A 137 6.70 6.70 -0.20
C LEU A 137 7.90 6.66 -1.15
N ILE A 138 7.65 6.56 -2.44
CA ILE A 138 8.68 6.53 -3.49
C ILE A 138 8.42 7.71 -4.44
N LYS A 139 9.48 8.47 -4.74
CA LYS A 139 9.47 9.52 -5.77
C LYS A 139 10.33 9.10 -6.97
N ARG A 140 9.96 9.58 -8.17
CA ARG A 140 10.79 9.57 -9.39
C ARG A 140 10.55 10.86 -10.16
N ASP A 141 11.58 11.49 -10.69
CA ASP A 141 11.51 12.76 -11.40
C ASP A 141 10.71 13.82 -10.61
N ASN A 142 10.96 13.88 -9.30
CA ASN A 142 10.23 14.72 -8.36
C ASN A 142 8.70 14.56 -8.43
N LYS A 143 8.21 13.34 -8.68
CA LYS A 143 6.78 12.97 -8.64
C LYS A 143 6.58 11.80 -7.70
N ILE A 144 5.49 11.82 -6.93
CA ILE A 144 5.09 10.66 -6.12
C ILE A 144 4.62 9.57 -7.08
N VAL A 145 5.31 8.41 -7.10
CA VAL A 145 4.96 7.29 -7.99
C VAL A 145 4.25 6.15 -7.26
N SER A 146 4.50 5.99 -5.96
CA SER A 146 3.81 5.00 -5.12
C SER A 146 3.97 5.36 -3.65
N PHE A 147 3.03 4.89 -2.83
CA PHE A 147 3.16 4.88 -1.38
C PHE A 147 2.32 3.74 -0.80
N PHE A 148 2.73 3.23 0.36
CA PHE A 148 2.17 2.02 0.94
C PHE A 148 2.32 2.03 2.46
N PRO A 149 1.43 1.37 3.22
CA PRO A 149 1.68 1.14 4.63
C PRO A 149 2.88 0.20 4.77
N ASP A 150 3.81 0.56 5.63
CA ASP A 150 4.95 -0.30 5.91
C ASP A 150 4.50 -1.59 6.61
N SER A 151 5.18 -2.70 6.34
CA SER A 151 4.90 -3.96 7.05
C SER A 151 5.38 -3.93 8.51
N LYS A 152 6.23 -2.96 8.87
CA LYS A 152 6.59 -2.64 10.26
C LYS A 152 5.86 -1.38 10.70
N GLN A 153 5.01 -1.52 11.71
CA GLN A 153 4.27 -0.41 12.31
C GLN A 153 4.75 -0.13 13.73
N ASN A 154 4.68 1.12 14.15
CA ASN A 154 4.93 1.52 15.54
C ASN A 154 3.62 1.39 16.37
N SER A 155 3.02 0.20 16.32
CA SER A 155 1.79 -0.15 17.03
C SER A 155 1.79 -1.64 17.27
N LYS A 156 1.09 -2.11 18.31
CA LYS A 156 1.00 -3.53 18.60
C LYS A 156 0.19 -4.25 17.52
N ILE A 157 0.34 -5.56 17.48
CA ILE A 157 -0.47 -6.42 16.65
C ILE A 157 -1.80 -6.64 17.36
N LYS A 158 -2.89 -6.31 16.68
CA LYS A 158 -4.25 -6.57 17.17
C LYS A 158 -4.68 -8.01 16.89
N TRP A 159 -4.24 -8.56 15.76
CA TRP A 159 -4.58 -9.91 15.34
C TRP A 159 -3.48 -10.50 14.45
N MET A 160 -3.20 -11.78 14.63
CA MET A 160 -2.27 -12.56 13.81
C MET A 160 -2.82 -13.98 13.66
N ASP A 161 -2.79 -14.50 12.44
CA ASP A 161 -3.00 -15.91 12.13
C ASP A 161 -1.63 -16.61 12.24
N GLU A 162 -1.34 -17.20 13.40
CA GLU A 162 -0.03 -17.78 13.72
C GLU A 162 0.33 -18.94 12.78
N GLU A 163 -0.66 -19.74 12.36
CA GLU A 163 -0.45 -20.87 11.45
C GLU A 163 -0.02 -20.42 10.04
N LYS A 164 -0.43 -19.22 9.63
CA LYS A 164 -0.17 -18.67 8.29
C LYS A 164 0.96 -17.65 8.26
N TYR A 165 1.51 -17.29 9.40
CA TYR A 165 2.60 -16.34 9.50
C TYR A 165 3.97 -17.04 9.37
N ASN A 166 4.72 -16.70 8.32
CA ASN A 166 5.97 -17.38 7.95
C ASN A 166 7.23 -16.50 8.00
N GLY A 167 7.22 -15.43 8.81
CA GLY A 167 8.36 -14.49 8.95
C GLY A 167 8.70 -14.18 10.41
N PRO A 168 9.75 -13.40 10.72
CA PRO A 168 10.11 -13.12 12.10
C PRO A 168 9.36 -11.88 12.63
N LEU A 169 8.52 -12.07 13.65
CA LEU A 169 8.14 -10.99 14.57
C LEU A 169 8.92 -11.20 15.87
N LYS A 170 10.12 -10.62 15.98
CA LYS A 170 10.69 -10.34 17.30
C LYS A 170 9.86 -9.21 17.89
N ILE A 171 8.81 -9.56 18.61
CA ILE A 171 8.24 -8.68 19.62
C ILE A 171 9.33 -8.63 20.69
N GLU A 172 10.12 -7.56 20.73
CA GLU A 172 10.87 -7.25 21.95
C GLU A 172 9.83 -7.09 23.05
N LYS A 173 9.68 -8.13 23.88
CA LYS A 173 9.11 -7.97 25.20
C LYS A 173 10.02 -6.95 25.89
N LYS A 174 9.55 -5.72 26.03
CA LYS A 174 10.03 -4.89 27.12
C LYS A 174 9.53 -5.55 28.40
N GLU A 175 10.41 -6.34 29.00
CA GLU A 175 10.41 -6.52 30.45
C GLU A 175 10.83 -5.15 31.00
N ASP A 176 9.84 -4.37 31.42
CA ASP A 176 10.08 -3.24 32.31
C ASP A 176 9.65 -3.73 33.71
N GLU A 177 10.66 -3.85 34.57
CA GLU A 177 10.77 -4.03 36.03
C GLU A 177 9.50 -4.24 36.89
#